data_AF-A0A378VVS1-F1
#
_entry.id   AF-A0A378VVS1-F1
#
_cell.length_a   1.000
_cell.length_b   1.000
_cell.length_c   1.000
_cell.angle_alpha   90.00
_cell.angle_beta   90.00
_cell.angle_gamma   90.00
#
_symmetry.space_group_name_H-M   'P 1'
#
loop_
_entity.id
_entity.type
_entity.pdbx_description
1 polymer ?
#
loop_
_entity_poly.entity_id
_entity_poly.type
_entity_poly.pdbx_seq_one_letter_code
_entity_poly.pdbx_strand_id
1 'polypeptide(L)'
;MHVSLAFNPSHLEIVNPVVEGSARAKQKRLGENGRDKVLPVLIHGDSAFIGLGVNQATFNLSKTRGYTTGGTVHIVINNQIGFTTSDIRDTRSTVHCTDIAKWFPLRLSM
;
A
#
# COMPACT_ATOMS: atom_id res chain seq x y z
N MET A 1 20.35 -10.48 -1.74
CA MET A 1 19.12 -9.71 -1.54
C MET A 1 19.36 -8.31 -2.10
N HIS A 2 18.44 -7.74 -2.88
CA HIS A 2 18.57 -6.40 -3.46
C HIS A 2 17.37 -5.56 -3.03
N VAL A 3 17.64 -4.36 -2.51
CA VAL A 3 16.61 -3.42 -2.03
C VAL A 3 16.63 -2.18 -2.92
N SER A 4 15.45 -1.69 -3.28
CA SER A 4 15.30 -0.42 -4.00
C SER A 4 14.20 0.39 -3.32
N LEU A 5 14.51 1.62 -2.97
CA LEU A 5 13.54 2.59 -2.50
C LEU A 5 13.08 3.43 -3.71
N ALA A 6 11.77 3.58 -3.88
CA ALA A 6 11.23 4.44 -4.93
C ALA A 6 11.41 5.92 -4.55
N PHE A 7 11.70 6.76 -5.54
CA PHE A 7 11.56 8.21 -5.37
C PHE A 7 10.08 8.57 -5.36
N ASN A 8 9.67 9.43 -4.42
CA ASN A 8 8.30 9.88 -4.29
C ASN A 8 8.23 11.41 -4.09
N PRO A 9 7.20 12.08 -4.62
CA PRO A 9 6.92 13.47 -4.28
C PRO A 9 6.37 13.57 -2.84
N SER A 10 6.19 14.81 -2.37
CA SER A 10 5.49 15.08 -1.10
C SER A 10 4.00 14.69 -1.11
N HIS A 11 3.41 14.46 -2.28
CA HIS A 11 2.04 13.97 -2.41
C HIS A 11 1.99 12.52 -1.91
N LEU A 12 1.50 12.33 -0.69
CA LEU A 12 1.49 11.04 -0.02
C LEU A 12 0.71 9.99 -0.83
N GLU A 13 1.07 8.73 -0.65
CA GLU A 13 0.41 7.53 -1.21
C GLU A 13 0.45 7.39 -2.75
N ILE A 14 0.71 8.46 -3.52
CA ILE A 14 0.72 8.41 -5.00
C ILE A 14 1.83 7.50 -5.56
N VAL A 15 2.87 7.24 -4.77
CA VAL A 15 3.95 6.32 -5.14
C VAL A 15 3.54 4.85 -5.07
N ASN A 16 2.47 4.51 -4.33
CA ASN A 16 2.05 3.13 -4.14
C ASN A 16 1.80 2.37 -5.46
N PRO A 17 0.97 2.88 -6.39
CA PRO A 17 0.80 2.23 -7.69
C PRO A 17 2.07 2.24 -8.56
N VAL A 18 2.99 3.19 -8.35
CA VAL A 18 4.29 3.23 -9.04
C VAL A 18 5.19 2.08 -8.60
N VAL A 19 5.22 1.79 -7.29
CA VAL A 19 5.93 0.64 -6.72
C VAL A 19 5.29 -0.67 -7.21
N GLU A 20 3.97 -0.80 -7.20
CA GLU A 20 3.28 -1.98 -7.71
C GLU A 20 3.60 -2.23 -9.19
N GLY A 21 3.56 -1.17 -10.02
CA GLY A 21 3.94 -1.26 -11.44
C GLY A 21 5.40 -1.67 -11.63
N SER A 22 6.31 -1.10 -10.83
CA SER A 22 7.74 -1.43 -10.86
C SER A 22 8.01 -2.88 -10.44
N ALA A 23 7.36 -3.35 -9.38
CA ALA A 23 7.44 -4.73 -8.92
C ALA A 23 6.89 -5.67 -9.99
N ARG A 24 5.71 -5.37 -10.54
CA ARG A 24 5.09 -6.14 -11.62
C ARG A 24 6.00 -6.26 -12.85
N ALA A 25 6.65 -5.17 -13.26
CA ALA A 25 7.60 -5.18 -14.37
C ALA A 25 8.81 -6.09 -14.08
N LYS A 26 9.37 -6.00 -12.87
CA LYS A 26 10.48 -6.89 -12.44
C LYS A 26 10.07 -8.36 -12.40
N GLN A 27 8.90 -8.67 -11.86
CA GLN A 27 8.34 -10.03 -11.86
C GLN A 27 8.21 -10.57 -13.28
N LYS A 28 7.65 -9.78 -14.22
CA LYS A 28 7.53 -10.17 -15.62
C LYS A 28 8.88 -10.46 -16.27
N ARG A 29 9.90 -9.62 -16.00
CA ARG A 29 11.26 -9.81 -16.51
C ARG A 29 11.92 -11.09 -15.99
N LEU A 30 11.54 -11.56 -14.80
CA LEU A 30 12.10 -12.75 -14.15
C LEU A 30 11.39 -14.06 -14.54
N GLY A 31 10.35 -14.02 -15.37
CA GLY A 31 9.67 -15.20 -15.90
C GLY A 31 8.71 -15.88 -14.92
N GLU A 32 8.50 -17.20 -15.08
CA GLU A 32 7.47 -17.98 -14.38
C GLU A 32 7.51 -17.82 -12.85
N ASN A 33 8.70 -17.87 -12.25
CA ASN A 33 8.90 -17.73 -10.80
C ASN A 33 9.18 -16.29 -10.36
N GLY A 34 8.85 -15.30 -11.21
CA GLY A 34 9.17 -13.90 -10.94
C GLY A 34 8.45 -13.35 -9.72
N ARG A 35 7.22 -13.79 -9.46
CA ARG A 35 6.40 -13.36 -8.31
C ARG A 35 7.00 -13.77 -6.97
N ASP A 36 7.64 -14.94 -6.91
CA ASP A 36 8.27 -15.45 -5.69
C ASP A 36 9.62 -14.78 -5.40
N LYS A 37 10.12 -13.97 -6.34
CA LYS A 37 11.44 -13.32 -6.28
C LYS A 37 11.38 -11.81 -6.02
N VAL A 38 10.19 -11.21 -6.08
CA VAL A 38 10.01 -9.75 -5.93
C VAL A 38 8.84 -9.48 -4.99
N LEU A 39 9.17 -8.98 -3.81
CA LEU A 39 8.20 -8.57 -2.80
C LEU A 39 8.05 -7.04 -2.81
N PRO A 40 6.88 -6.49 -3.21
CA PRO A 40 6.57 -5.10 -2.95
C PRO A 40 6.28 -4.87 -1.46
N VAL A 41 6.79 -3.74 -0.95
CA VAL A 41 6.55 -3.26 0.41
C VAL A 41 6.14 -1.80 0.32
N LEU A 42 5.03 -1.46 0.95
CA LEU A 42 4.49 -0.11 1.01
C LEU A 42 4.42 0.36 2.47
N ILE A 43 4.85 1.60 2.71
CA ILE A 43 4.88 2.21 4.04
C ILE A 43 3.99 3.44 4.01
N HIS A 44 3.11 3.55 5.00
CA HIS A 44 2.04 4.54 5.05
C HIS A 44 2.06 5.29 6.38
N GLY A 45 1.61 6.54 6.38
CA GLY A 45 1.16 7.21 7.61
C GLY A 45 -0.30 6.88 7.88
N ASP A 46 -0.74 6.80 9.13
CA ASP A 46 -2.11 6.37 9.46
C ASP A 46 -3.21 7.26 8.89
N SER A 47 -3.01 8.58 8.91
CA SER A 47 -4.00 9.53 8.36
C SER A 47 -4.05 9.47 6.84
N ALA A 48 -2.89 9.36 6.18
CA ALA A 48 -2.80 9.26 4.73
C ALA A 48 -3.34 7.92 4.21
N PHE A 49 -3.09 6.83 4.94
CA PHE A 49 -3.47 5.48 4.55
C PHE A 49 -4.98 5.38 4.28
N ILE A 50 -5.79 5.80 5.25
CA ILE A 50 -7.26 5.77 5.15
C ILE A 50 -7.84 6.93 4.34
N GLY A 51 -7.21 8.11 4.39
CA GLY A 51 -7.75 9.34 3.83
C GLY A 51 -7.56 9.55 2.33
N LEU A 52 -6.57 8.90 1.70
CA LEU A 52 -6.25 9.13 0.29
C LEU A 52 -6.74 8.01 -0.64
N GLY A 53 -7.64 8.37 -1.55
CA GLY A 53 -8.34 7.49 -2.51
C GLY A 53 -7.46 6.57 -3.37
N VAL A 54 -6.19 6.93 -3.56
CA VAL A 54 -5.23 6.13 -4.33
C VAL A 54 -4.97 4.77 -3.68
N ASN A 55 -5.12 4.65 -2.36
CA ASN A 55 -4.96 3.38 -1.66
C ASN A 55 -6.09 2.41 -1.99
N GLN A 56 -7.33 2.86 -1.94
CA GLN A 56 -8.49 2.06 -2.33
C GLN A 56 -8.39 1.66 -3.81
N ALA A 57 -7.96 2.58 -4.68
CA ALA A 57 -7.72 2.28 -6.09
C ALA A 57 -6.63 1.21 -6.28
N THR A 58 -5.51 1.31 -5.53
CA THR A 58 -4.42 0.34 -5.59
C THR A 58 -4.85 -1.03 -5.06
N PHE A 59 -5.58 -1.07 -3.94
CA PHE A 59 -6.12 -2.32 -3.39
C PHE A 59 -7.10 -3.01 -4.35
N ASN A 60 -7.93 -2.23 -5.06
CA ASN A 60 -8.84 -2.78 -6.06
C ASN A 60 -8.10 -3.49 -7.21
N LEU A 61 -6.86 -3.08 -7.51
CA LEU A 61 -6.01 -3.71 -8.53
C LEU A 61 -5.26 -4.95 -8.02
N SER A 62 -5.16 -5.16 -6.70
CA SER A 62 -4.29 -6.17 -6.07
C SER A 62 -4.51 -7.62 -6.55
N LYS A 63 -5.72 -7.98 -6.99
CA LYS A 63 -6.07 -9.30 -7.53
C LYS A 63 -6.39 -9.31 -9.02
N THR A 64 -6.37 -8.17 -9.68
CA THR A 64 -6.65 -8.10 -11.13
C THR A 64 -5.49 -8.70 -11.92
N ARG A 65 -5.79 -9.52 -12.94
CA ARG A 65 -4.78 -10.27 -13.72
C ARG A 65 -3.66 -9.38 -14.28
N GLY A 66 -4.01 -8.18 -14.73
CA GLY A 66 -3.08 -7.22 -15.34
C GLY A 66 -2.08 -6.63 -14.34
N TYR A 67 -2.52 -6.39 -13.10
CA TYR A 67 -1.80 -5.53 -12.15
C TYR A 67 -1.31 -6.27 -10.90
N THR A 68 -1.87 -7.43 -10.57
CA THR A 68 -1.50 -8.18 -9.37
C THR A 68 0.00 -8.49 -9.31
N THR A 69 0.60 -8.22 -8.16
CA THR A 69 1.99 -8.56 -7.80
C THR A 69 2.07 -9.84 -6.97
N GLY A 70 0.96 -10.55 -6.74
CA GLY A 70 0.92 -11.73 -5.88
C GLY A 70 0.71 -11.42 -4.40
N GLY A 71 0.80 -10.15 -4.01
CA GLY A 71 0.62 -9.68 -2.64
C GLY A 71 1.66 -8.62 -2.29
N THR A 72 1.28 -7.72 -1.40
CA THR A 72 2.10 -6.59 -0.97
C THR A 72 2.10 -6.53 0.55
N VAL A 73 3.27 -6.28 1.14
CA VAL A 73 3.35 -6.02 2.59
C VAL A 73 3.10 -4.54 2.80
N HIS A 74 2.08 -4.23 3.60
CA HIS A 74 1.73 -2.86 3.98
C HIS A 74 2.11 -2.63 5.43
N ILE A 75 2.88 -1.57 5.68
CA ILE A 75 3.28 -1.16 7.02
C ILE A 75 2.67 0.21 7.28
N VAL A 76 1.76 0.30 8.24
CA VAL A 76 1.17 1.58 8.65
C VAL A 76 1.88 2.07 9.90
N ILE A 77 2.61 3.17 9.77
CA ILE A 77 3.21 3.87 10.91
C ILE A 77 2.11 4.65 11.60
N ASN A 78 1.45 4.02 12.57
CA ASN A 78 0.36 4.59 13.32
C ASN A 78 0.84 5.33 14.56
N ASN A 79 1.28 6.57 14.35
CA ASN A 79 1.68 7.49 15.43
C ASN A 79 0.50 8.28 16.02
N GLN A 80 -0.73 8.00 15.57
CA GLN A 80 -1.99 8.58 16.08
C GLN A 80 -2.15 10.09 15.82
N ILE A 81 -1.41 10.67 14.87
CA ILE A 81 -1.54 12.09 14.51
C ILE A 81 -1.12 12.36 13.06
N GLY A 82 -1.99 13.02 12.30
CA GLY A 82 -1.69 13.58 10.99
C GLY A 82 -1.43 15.08 11.10
N PHE A 83 -0.17 15.50 11.07
CA PHE A 83 0.23 16.90 11.29
C PHE A 83 -0.28 17.43 12.65
N THR A 84 -1.37 18.20 12.68
CA THR A 84 -2.00 18.72 13.90
C THR A 84 -3.33 18.03 14.23
N THR A 85 -3.78 17.08 13.42
CA THR A 85 -5.07 16.42 13.56
C THR A 85 -4.89 15.04 14.19
N SER A 86 -5.35 14.88 15.44
CA SER A 86 -5.27 13.62 16.19
C SER A 86 -6.63 13.08 16.63
N ASP A 87 -7.70 13.89 16.60
CA ASP A 87 -9.03 13.39 16.91
C ASP A 87 -9.46 12.38 15.83
N ILE A 88 -9.83 11.18 16.25
CA ILE A 88 -10.22 10.10 15.33
C ILE A 88 -11.42 10.55 14.48
N ARG A 89 -12.33 11.36 15.04
CA ARG A 89 -13.53 11.88 14.36
C ARG A 89 -13.20 12.81 13.19
N ASP A 90 -12.01 13.42 13.21
CA ASP A 90 -11.54 14.33 12.16
C ASP A 90 -10.65 13.62 11.12
N THR A 91 -10.06 12.48 11.48
CA THR A 91 -9.11 11.75 10.60
C THR A 91 -9.74 10.60 9.83
N ARG A 92 -10.79 9.95 10.38
CA ARG A 92 -11.42 8.76 9.78
C ARG A 92 -12.81 8.46 10.35
N SER A 93 -13.60 7.72 9.59
CA SER A 93 -14.96 7.29 9.99
C SER A 93 -15.02 5.85 10.53
N THR A 94 -13.87 5.29 10.92
CA THR A 94 -13.76 3.91 11.42
C THR A 94 -12.79 3.85 12.60
N VAL A 95 -12.75 2.72 13.30
CA VAL A 95 -11.93 2.57 14.53
C VAL A 95 -10.43 2.53 14.18
N HIS A 96 -10.05 1.78 13.15
CA HIS A 96 -8.65 1.60 12.78
C HIS A 96 -8.35 2.26 11.45
N CYS A 97 -7.19 2.90 11.33
CA CYS A 97 -6.68 3.37 10.03
C CYS A 97 -6.58 2.23 9.01
N THR A 98 -6.40 0.99 9.47
CA THR A 98 -6.28 -0.20 8.62
C THR A 98 -7.62 -0.72 8.07
N ASP A 99 -8.75 -0.15 8.47
CA ASP A 99 -10.07 -0.68 8.10
C ASP A 99 -10.35 -0.65 6.59
N ILE A 100 -9.67 0.21 5.82
CA ILE A 100 -9.78 0.21 4.34
C ILE A 100 -9.33 -1.11 3.71
N ALA A 101 -8.45 -1.86 4.38
CA ALA A 101 -7.99 -3.16 3.89
C ALA A 101 -9.07 -4.24 4.03
N LYS A 102 -10.06 -4.07 4.93
CA LYS A 102 -11.14 -5.05 5.18
C LYS A 102 -12.09 -5.21 3.99
N TRP A 103 -12.14 -4.23 3.09
CA TRP A 103 -12.96 -4.30 1.87
C TRP A 103 -12.42 -5.31 0.86
N PHE A 104 -11.15 -5.72 1.02
CA PHE A 104 -10.45 -6.61 0.12
C PHE A 104 -10.06 -7.90 0.88
N PRO A 105 -9.82 -9.02 0.19
CA PRO A 105 -9.43 -10.29 0.82
C PRO A 105 -7.96 -10.25 1.28
N LEU A 106 -7.63 -9.33 2.19
CA LEU A 106 -6.31 -9.11 2.78
C LEU A 106 -6.29 -9.65 4.21
N ARG A 107 -5.14 -10.19 4.62
CA ARG A 107 -4.91 -10.61 6.00
C ARG A 107 -4.33 -9.45 6.79
N LEU A 108 -5.03 -9.03 7.84
CA LEU A 108 -4.53 -8.04 8.80
C LEU A 108 -3.85 -8.77 9.96
N SER A 109 -2.63 -8.33 10.30
CA SER A 109 -1.98 -8.64 11.58
C SER A 109 -2.03 -7.37 12.42
N MET A 110 -2.72 -7.44 13.56
CA MET A 110 -2.81 -6.35 14.55
C MET A 110 -1.70 -6.47 15.58
#